data_AF-A0A9W9ZEP5-F1
#
_entry.id   AF-A0A9W9ZEP5-F1
#
_cell.length_a   1.000
_cell.length_b   1.000
_cell.length_c   1.000
_cell.angle_alpha   90.00
_cell.angle_beta   90.00
_cell.angle_gamma   90.00
#
_symmetry.space_group_name_H-M   'P 1'
#
loop_
_entity.id
_entity.type
_entity.pdbx_description
1 polymer ?
#
loop_
_entity_poly.entity_id
_entity_poly.type
_entity_poly.pdbx_seq_one_letter_code
_entity_poly.pdbx_strand_id
1 'polypeptide(L)'
;MHTFGLLEVNPKARTVSTLVPPTPGLNGKPFRFVNDLDIARDGTIYFTDSSTKWQRRQFHYSLFEGDDTGRLMALPSQDRRNGNITSRGNMKGKSEVFAQNLPGIPDNIRLSSTGGYWVGIALLRSDFIDQAAQYPRPGALLQSITMPKHGLLLELNENGQIRRSFHDPTGSVVPGMSEVHDDGDVLYMGSHKSPFIGRLDLKN
;
A
#
# COMPACT_ATOMS: atom_id res chain seq x y z
N MET A 1 -11.85 -2.13 14.95
CA MET A 1 -12.68 -1.71 13.80
C MET A 1 -12.29 -2.63 12.68
N HIS A 2 -13.16 -3.58 12.32
CA HIS A 2 -12.81 -4.65 11.39
C HIS A 2 -12.61 -4.11 9.96
N THR A 3 -11.70 -4.72 9.20
CA THR A 3 -11.64 -4.46 7.75
C THR A 3 -12.90 -5.01 7.09
N PHE A 4 -13.47 -4.26 6.15
CA PHE A 4 -14.68 -4.64 5.40
C PHE A 4 -14.37 -5.28 4.04
N GLY A 5 -13.08 -5.45 3.73
CA GLY A 5 -12.62 -5.89 2.42
C GLY A 5 -12.71 -4.79 1.38
N LEU A 6 -12.83 -5.19 0.12
CA LEU A 6 -12.95 -4.27 -1.01
C LEU A 6 -14.43 -4.03 -1.32
N LEU A 7 -14.83 -2.77 -1.32
CA LEU A 7 -16.21 -2.35 -1.52
C LEU A 7 -16.32 -1.46 -2.76
N GLU A 8 -17.37 -1.65 -3.56
CA GLU A 8 -17.82 -0.68 -4.56
C GLU A 8 -18.95 0.14 -3.97
N VAL A 9 -18.86 1.47 -4.05
CA VAL A 9 -19.90 2.38 -3.60
C VAL A 9 -20.46 3.13 -4.80
N ASN A 10 -21.76 3.00 -5.06
CA ASN A 10 -22.45 3.81 -6.04
C ASN A 10 -23.21 4.94 -5.32
N PRO A 11 -22.68 6.18 -5.32
CA PRO A 11 -23.32 7.28 -4.59
C PRO A 11 -24.65 7.72 -5.21
N LYS A 12 -24.85 7.52 -6.53
CA LYS A 12 -26.10 7.87 -7.23
C LYS A 12 -27.22 6.89 -6.88
N ALA A 13 -26.92 5.60 -6.94
CA ALA A 13 -27.86 4.54 -6.58
C ALA A 13 -27.97 4.32 -5.07
N ARG A 14 -27.06 4.91 -4.27
CA ARG A 14 -26.94 4.73 -2.81
C ARG A 14 -26.76 3.26 -2.42
N THR A 15 -26.00 2.52 -3.21
CA THR A 15 -25.72 1.10 -2.97
C THR A 15 -24.26 0.90 -2.61
N VAL A 16 -24.01 -0.12 -1.77
CA VAL A 16 -22.66 -0.62 -1.46
C VAL A 16 -22.63 -2.10 -1.81
N SER A 17 -21.67 -2.49 -2.65
CA SER A 17 -21.43 -3.87 -3.09
C SER A 17 -20.11 -4.34 -2.51
N THR A 18 -20.05 -5.54 -1.94
CA THR A 18 -18.76 -6.14 -1.60
C THR A 18 -18.15 -6.76 -2.87
N LEU A 19 -16.99 -6.26 -3.29
CA LEU A 19 -16.20 -6.84 -4.39
C LEU A 19 -15.40 -8.05 -3.89
N VAL A 20 -14.72 -7.89 -2.76
CA VAL A 20 -13.98 -8.97 -2.10
C VAL A 20 -14.20 -8.88 -0.59
N PRO A 21 -14.75 -9.91 0.07
CA PRO A 21 -14.92 -9.88 1.52
C PRO A 21 -13.56 -9.97 2.23
N PRO A 22 -13.43 -9.50 3.47
CA PRO A 22 -12.17 -9.56 4.21
C PRO A 22 -11.71 -10.99 4.50
N THR A 23 -12.67 -11.92 4.62
CA THR A 23 -12.45 -13.37 4.77
C THR A 23 -13.40 -14.10 3.82
N PRO A 24 -12.94 -15.08 3.02
CA PRO A 24 -11.57 -15.61 2.97
C PRO A 24 -10.56 -14.68 2.26
N GLY A 25 -10.99 -13.48 1.84
CA GLY A 25 -10.14 -12.53 1.11
C GLY A 25 -9.94 -12.95 -0.34
N LEU A 26 -8.86 -12.46 -0.95
CA LEU A 26 -8.53 -12.76 -2.34
C LEU A 26 -7.83 -14.13 -2.43
N ASN A 27 -8.40 -15.08 -3.18
CA ASN A 27 -7.85 -16.43 -3.34
C ASN A 27 -7.50 -17.15 -2.02
N GLY A 28 -8.37 -17.01 -1.01
CA GLY A 28 -8.12 -17.64 0.30
C GLY A 28 -7.09 -16.92 1.17
N LYS A 29 -6.62 -15.73 0.76
CA LYS A 29 -5.73 -14.87 1.55
C LYS A 29 -6.56 -13.77 2.25
N PRO A 30 -6.87 -13.90 3.55
CA PRO A 30 -7.69 -12.93 4.27
C PRO A 30 -6.97 -11.59 4.39
N PHE A 31 -7.74 -10.51 4.41
CA PHE A 31 -7.21 -9.17 4.61
C PHE A 31 -7.21 -8.79 6.09
N ARG A 32 -6.22 -8.01 6.52
CA ARG A 32 -6.23 -7.39 7.86
C ARG A 32 -6.12 -5.88 7.80
N PHE A 33 -5.40 -5.36 6.82
CA PHE A 33 -5.13 -3.95 6.70
C PHE A 33 -5.04 -3.53 5.23
N VAL A 34 -6.18 -3.65 4.54
CA VAL A 34 -6.38 -2.98 3.25
C VAL A 34 -6.26 -1.48 3.47
N ASN A 35 -5.31 -0.85 2.79
CA ASN A 35 -4.94 0.53 3.07
C ASN A 35 -5.34 1.46 1.94
N ASP A 36 -4.94 1.14 0.71
CA ASP A 36 -5.24 1.97 -0.45
C ASP A 36 -5.41 1.16 -1.74
N LEU A 37 -5.96 1.79 -2.77
CA LEU A 37 -6.14 1.21 -4.10
C LEU A 37 -5.97 2.24 -5.23
N ASP A 38 -5.72 1.73 -6.43
CA ASP A 38 -5.82 2.47 -7.69
C ASP A 38 -6.41 1.57 -8.78
N ILE A 39 -6.97 2.15 -9.83
CA ILE A 39 -7.66 1.41 -10.91
C ILE A 39 -6.97 1.69 -12.24
N ALA A 40 -6.41 0.63 -12.83
CA ALA A 40 -5.78 0.70 -14.14
C ALA A 40 -6.79 0.97 -15.26
N ARG A 41 -6.27 1.39 -16.43
CA ARG A 41 -7.10 1.72 -17.60
C ARG A 41 -7.92 0.55 -18.10
N ASP A 42 -7.44 -0.68 -17.95
CA ASP A 42 -8.14 -1.92 -18.26
C ASP A 42 -9.23 -2.28 -17.23
N GLY A 43 -9.30 -1.54 -16.12
CA GLY A 43 -10.23 -1.75 -15.01
C GLY A 43 -9.67 -2.61 -13.88
N THR A 44 -8.44 -3.13 -14.00
CA THR A 44 -7.83 -3.90 -12.91
C THR A 44 -7.65 -3.02 -11.67
N ILE A 45 -8.16 -3.48 -10.53
CA ILE A 45 -8.02 -2.80 -9.24
C ILE A 45 -6.76 -3.32 -8.56
N TYR A 46 -5.79 -2.43 -8.35
CA TYR A 46 -4.57 -2.71 -7.60
C TYR A 46 -4.72 -2.15 -6.20
N PHE A 47 -4.31 -2.89 -5.18
CA PHE A 47 -4.50 -2.45 -3.80
C PHE A 47 -3.42 -3.01 -2.88
N THR A 48 -3.24 -2.34 -1.75
CA THR A 48 -2.30 -2.74 -0.71
C THR A 48 -3.03 -3.39 0.46
N ASP A 49 -2.43 -4.44 1.01
CA ASP A 49 -2.75 -4.98 2.34
C ASP A 49 -1.47 -4.81 3.17
N SER A 50 -1.39 -3.70 3.92
CA SER A 50 -0.18 -3.24 4.59
C SER A 50 0.34 -4.23 5.64
N SER A 51 -0.55 -5.03 6.22
CA SER A 51 -0.22 -6.08 7.17
C SER A 51 -1.22 -7.22 7.03
N THR A 52 -0.75 -8.46 7.12
CA THR A 52 -1.62 -9.64 7.23
C THR A 52 -1.89 -10.07 8.67
N LYS A 53 -1.31 -9.35 9.64
CA LYS A 53 -1.38 -9.66 11.08
C LYS A 53 -2.21 -8.63 11.84
N TRP A 54 -1.98 -7.35 11.57
CA TRP A 54 -2.46 -6.23 12.38
C TRP A 54 -3.38 -5.32 11.58
N GLN A 55 -4.36 -4.70 12.25
CA GLN A 55 -5.25 -3.70 11.64
C GLN A 55 -4.64 -2.28 11.74
N ARG A 56 -5.15 -1.30 10.99
CA ARG A 56 -4.71 0.13 11.07
C ARG A 56 -4.60 0.67 12.49
N ARG A 57 -5.59 0.40 13.36
CA ARG A 57 -5.60 0.88 14.77
C ARG A 57 -4.52 0.21 15.64
N GLN A 58 -3.99 -0.90 15.17
CA GLN A 58 -2.96 -1.73 15.78
C GLN A 58 -1.61 -1.54 15.10
N PHE A 59 -1.43 -0.51 14.25
CA PHE A 59 -0.20 -0.28 13.49
C PHE A 59 1.06 -0.22 14.37
N HIS A 60 0.96 0.25 15.61
CA HIS A 60 2.08 0.22 16.55
C HIS A 60 2.57 -1.20 16.85
N TYR A 61 1.71 -2.23 16.82
CA TYR A 61 2.14 -3.63 16.93
C TYR A 61 2.88 -4.11 15.67
N SER A 62 2.47 -3.66 14.48
CA SER A 62 3.27 -3.91 13.26
C SER A 62 4.67 -3.34 13.39
N LEU A 63 4.77 -2.13 13.95
CA LEU A 63 6.06 -1.48 14.19
C LEU A 63 6.90 -2.21 15.22
N PHE A 64 6.30 -2.63 16.34
CA PHE A 64 7.01 -3.37 17.38
C PHE A 64 7.42 -4.75 16.95
N GLU A 65 6.71 -5.42 16.06
CA GLU A 65 7.04 -6.79 15.66
C GLU A 65 7.90 -6.86 14.40
N GLY A 66 8.35 -5.72 13.85
CA GLY A 66 9.03 -5.69 12.56
C GLY A 66 8.19 -6.31 11.45
N ASP A 67 6.88 -6.05 11.46
CA ASP A 67 5.93 -6.69 10.56
C ASP A 67 6.27 -6.38 9.10
N ASP A 68 6.39 -7.47 8.36
CA ASP A 68 6.88 -7.47 7.01
C ASP A 68 5.96 -8.20 6.04
N THR A 69 4.77 -8.54 6.52
CA THR A 69 3.83 -9.40 5.82
C THR A 69 3.02 -8.65 4.77
N GLY A 70 3.23 -7.34 4.65
CA GLY A 70 2.56 -6.47 3.70
C GLY A 70 2.75 -6.91 2.25
N ARG A 71 1.73 -6.64 1.43
CA ARG A 71 1.64 -7.17 0.06
C ARG A 71 0.82 -6.28 -0.86
N LEU A 72 1.09 -6.41 -2.16
CA LEU A 72 0.33 -5.77 -3.23
C LEU A 72 -0.50 -6.80 -3.98
N MET A 73 -1.73 -6.44 -4.32
CA MET A 73 -2.69 -7.33 -4.96
C MET A 73 -3.34 -6.72 -6.19
N ALA A 74 -3.75 -7.60 -7.10
CA ALA A 74 -4.47 -7.24 -8.31
C ALA A 74 -5.80 -7.98 -8.39
N LEU A 75 -6.87 -7.26 -8.71
CA LEU A 75 -8.21 -7.78 -8.99
C LEU A 75 -8.64 -7.33 -10.39
N PRO A 76 -8.55 -8.19 -11.42
CA PRO A 76 -9.03 -7.87 -12.75
C PRO A 76 -10.53 -7.56 -12.77
N SER A 77 -10.94 -6.49 -13.47
CA SER A 77 -12.37 -6.19 -13.63
C SER A 77 -13.04 -7.16 -14.59
N GLN A 78 -14.27 -7.56 -14.28
CA GLN A 78 -15.16 -8.28 -15.19
C GLN A 78 -16.07 -7.23 -15.86
N ASP A 79 -15.85 -6.99 -17.15
CA ASP A 79 -16.79 -6.38 -18.09
C ASP A 79 -17.18 -4.89 -17.85
N ARG A 80 -16.67 -4.01 -18.72
CA ARG A 80 -17.14 -2.62 -18.86
C ARG A 80 -18.41 -2.58 -19.70
N ARG A 81 -19.58 -2.84 -19.12
CA ARG A 81 -20.84 -2.34 -19.71
C ARG A 81 -21.30 -1.12 -18.92
N ASN A 82 -21.20 0.05 -19.54
CA ASN A 82 -21.75 1.33 -19.08
C ASN A 82 -21.13 1.96 -17.82
N GLY A 83 -19.82 1.80 -17.60
CA GLY A 83 -19.09 2.58 -16.58
C GLY A 83 -19.35 2.17 -15.11
N ASN A 84 -20.04 1.05 -14.87
CA ASN A 84 -20.18 0.44 -13.55
C ASN A 84 -19.26 -0.79 -13.45
N ILE A 85 -18.57 -0.99 -12.33
CA ILE A 85 -17.70 -2.15 -12.10
C ILE A 85 -18.55 -3.24 -11.44
N THR A 86 -19.28 -4.03 -12.22
CA THR A 86 -20.14 -5.06 -11.63
C THR A 86 -19.35 -6.34 -11.31
N SER A 87 -19.25 -6.73 -10.04
CA SER A 87 -18.64 -8.02 -9.60
C SER A 87 -19.51 -9.26 -9.84
N ARG A 88 -20.60 -9.17 -10.61
CA ARG A 88 -21.50 -10.31 -10.84
C ARG A 88 -21.03 -11.18 -11.99
N GLY A 89 -19.97 -11.95 -11.77
CA GLY A 89 -19.52 -12.97 -12.72
C GLY A 89 -18.20 -13.60 -12.29
N ASN A 90 -18.08 -14.92 -12.44
CA ASN A 90 -16.85 -15.66 -12.19
C ASN A 90 -15.65 -14.96 -12.84
N MET A 91 -14.72 -14.50 -12.01
CA MET A 91 -13.50 -13.78 -12.40
C MET A 91 -12.70 -14.58 -13.45
N LYS A 92 -12.87 -14.25 -14.73
CA LYS A 92 -11.95 -14.61 -15.82
C LYS A 92 -10.78 -13.64 -15.85
N GLY A 93 -9.80 -13.92 -15.02
CA GLY A 93 -8.54 -13.19 -14.83
C GLY A 93 -8.01 -13.59 -13.46
N LYS A 94 -6.78 -14.11 -13.36
CA LYS A 94 -6.27 -14.56 -12.06
C LYS A 94 -6.04 -13.33 -11.20
N SER A 95 -6.94 -13.09 -10.24
CA SER A 95 -6.61 -12.30 -9.06
C SER A 95 -5.33 -12.84 -8.45
N GLU A 96 -4.42 -11.99 -7.98
CA GLU A 96 -3.16 -12.47 -7.39
C GLU A 96 -2.51 -11.49 -6.42
N VAL A 97 -1.61 -12.03 -5.59
CA VAL A 97 -0.59 -11.24 -4.89
C VAL A 97 0.60 -11.14 -5.85
N PHE A 98 0.88 -9.95 -6.35
CA PHE A 98 1.94 -9.75 -7.35
C PHE A 98 3.25 -9.22 -6.75
N ALA A 99 3.22 -8.66 -5.53
CA ALA A 99 4.42 -8.31 -4.78
C ALA A 99 4.24 -8.57 -3.28
N GLN A 100 5.29 -9.09 -2.64
CA GLN A 100 5.39 -9.36 -1.21
C GLN A 100 6.86 -9.29 -0.79
N ASN A 101 7.16 -9.40 0.51
CA ASN A 101 8.52 -9.28 1.05
C ASN A 101 9.19 -7.94 0.68
N LEU A 102 8.39 -6.87 0.70
CA LEU A 102 8.88 -5.52 0.45
C LEU A 102 9.87 -5.10 1.56
N PRO A 103 10.74 -4.10 1.30
CA PRO A 103 11.71 -3.59 2.29
C PRO A 103 11.07 -2.86 3.48
N GLY A 104 9.74 -2.97 3.63
CA GLY A 104 8.97 -2.34 4.68
C GLY A 104 7.46 -2.52 4.47
N ILE A 105 6.67 -1.80 5.27
CA ILE A 105 5.22 -1.82 5.21
C ILE A 105 4.73 -0.96 4.03
N PRO A 106 4.05 -1.53 3.02
CA PRO A 106 3.49 -0.75 1.93
C PRO A 106 2.30 0.09 2.43
N ASP A 107 2.26 1.36 2.04
CA ASP A 107 1.18 2.30 2.36
C ASP A 107 0.28 2.44 1.11
N ASN A 108 0.40 3.53 0.36
CA ASN A 108 -0.43 3.79 -0.80
C ASN A 108 0.19 3.26 -2.10
N ILE A 109 -0.66 2.98 -3.08
CA ILE A 109 -0.29 2.46 -4.40
C ILE A 109 -0.90 3.32 -5.51
N ARG A 110 -0.09 3.71 -6.48
CA ARG A 110 -0.52 4.56 -7.61
C ARG A 110 0.10 4.05 -8.91
N LEU A 111 -0.59 4.23 -10.03
CA LEU A 111 -0.01 3.88 -11.34
C LEU A 111 1.22 4.75 -11.64
N SER A 112 2.28 4.13 -12.19
CA SER A 112 3.42 4.85 -12.75
C SER A 112 3.14 5.26 -14.20
N SER A 113 3.50 6.48 -14.55
CA SER A 113 3.45 7.00 -15.93
C SER A 113 4.36 6.22 -16.89
N THR A 114 5.37 5.51 -16.37
CA THR A 114 6.30 4.67 -17.14
C THR A 114 5.89 3.19 -17.20
N GLY A 115 4.69 2.87 -16.70
CA GLY A 115 4.18 1.51 -16.57
C GLY A 115 4.56 0.87 -15.23
N GLY A 116 3.62 0.09 -14.66
CA GLY A 116 3.71 -0.45 -13.32
C GLY A 116 3.16 0.51 -12.26
N TYR A 117 3.79 0.56 -11.09
CA TYR A 117 3.23 1.18 -9.89
C TYR A 117 4.27 1.91 -9.06
N TRP A 118 3.85 2.99 -8.42
CA TRP A 118 4.51 3.56 -7.28
C TRP A 118 3.92 3.07 -5.97
N VAL A 119 4.77 2.79 -4.99
CA VAL A 119 4.36 2.40 -3.64
C VAL A 119 5.19 3.13 -2.60
N GLY A 120 4.52 3.86 -1.70
CA GLY A 120 5.14 4.44 -0.51
C GLY A 120 5.38 3.37 0.56
N ILE A 121 6.52 3.43 1.23
CA ILE A 121 6.87 2.52 2.33
C ILE A 121 6.84 3.30 3.65
N ALA A 122 5.83 3.02 4.48
CA ALA A 122 5.56 3.76 5.72
C ALA A 122 6.58 3.47 6.83
N LEU A 123 7.07 2.23 6.89
CA LEU A 123 8.07 1.78 7.84
C LEU A 123 9.06 0.88 7.11
N LEU A 124 10.34 1.24 7.10
CA LEU A 124 11.40 0.39 6.58
C LEU A 124 11.78 -0.70 7.57
N ARG A 125 12.21 -1.85 7.05
CA ARG A 125 12.95 -2.81 7.86
C ARG A 125 14.31 -2.23 8.23
N SER A 126 14.76 -2.54 9.43
CA SER A 126 16.12 -2.27 9.88
C SER A 126 16.49 -3.25 10.98
N ASP A 127 17.78 -3.56 11.10
CA ASP A 127 18.29 -4.43 12.19
C ASP A 127 17.86 -3.91 13.56
N PHE A 128 17.74 -2.59 13.71
CA PHE A 128 17.23 -1.96 14.92
C PHE A 128 15.78 -2.35 15.23
N ILE A 129 14.90 -2.38 14.23
CA ILE A 129 13.50 -2.80 14.38
C ILE A 129 13.43 -4.29 14.69
N ASP A 130 14.22 -5.10 13.98
CA ASP A 130 14.26 -6.54 14.18
C ASP A 130 14.76 -6.91 15.59
N GLN A 131 15.71 -6.14 16.12
CA GLN A 131 16.19 -6.27 17.50
C GLN A 131 15.16 -5.73 18.51
N ALA A 132 14.53 -4.59 18.24
CA ALA A 132 13.50 -4.01 19.09
C ALA A 132 12.29 -4.95 19.24
N ALA A 133 11.97 -5.72 18.19
CA ALA A 133 10.90 -6.71 18.18
C ALA A 133 11.10 -7.90 19.12
N GLN A 134 12.34 -8.12 19.58
CA GLN A 134 12.65 -9.18 20.54
C GLN A 134 12.30 -8.79 21.99
N TYR A 135 12.01 -7.51 22.26
CA TYR A 135 11.69 -7.02 23.60
C TYR A 135 10.18 -7.05 23.89
N PRO A 136 9.78 -7.23 25.17
CA PRO A 136 8.39 -7.06 25.58
C PRO A 136 7.86 -5.65 25.22
N ARG A 137 6.56 -5.55 24.94
CA ARG A 137 5.89 -4.36 24.38
C ARG A 137 6.29 -2.99 24.99
N PRO A 138 6.48 -2.81 26.31
CA PRO A 138 6.94 -1.52 26.85
C PRO A 138 8.34 -1.11 26.37
N GLY A 139 9.24 -2.09 26.16
CA GLY A 139 10.60 -1.85 25.65
C GLY A 139 10.61 -1.43 24.19
N ALA A 140 9.77 -2.05 23.36
CA ALA A 140 9.62 -1.68 21.95
C ALA A 140 9.06 -0.25 21.77
N LEU A 141 8.17 0.20 22.67
CA LEU A 141 7.65 1.58 22.66
C LEU A 141 8.77 2.62 22.88
N LEU A 142 9.65 2.42 23.86
CA LEU A 142 10.76 3.34 24.12
C LEU A 142 11.73 3.41 22.94
N GLN A 143 12.02 2.27 22.30
CA GLN A 143 12.91 2.20 21.14
C GLN A 143 12.29 2.82 19.88
N SER A 144 10.95 2.87 19.77
CA SER A 144 10.30 3.46 18.61
C SER A 144 10.60 4.96 18.41
N ILE A 145 10.99 5.66 19.47
CA ILE A 145 11.27 7.11 19.45
C ILE A 145 12.61 7.42 18.77
N THR A 146 13.54 6.46 18.74
CA THR A 146 14.87 6.60 18.11
C THR A 146 14.91 6.05 16.69
N MET A 147 13.77 5.61 16.13
CA MET A 147 13.77 5.06 14.79
C MET A 147 14.17 6.11 13.75
N PRO A 148 15.07 5.75 12.81
CA PRO A 148 15.47 6.65 11.76
C PRO A 148 14.26 7.07 10.93
N LYS A 149 14.12 8.38 10.72
CA LYS A 149 13.13 8.90 9.79
C LYS A 149 13.62 8.61 8.38
N HIS A 150 12.85 7.87 7.61
CA HIS A 150 13.21 7.58 6.23
C HIS A 150 11.95 7.63 5.37
N GLY A 151 12.00 8.40 4.28
CA GLY A 151 10.98 8.38 3.22
C GLY A 151 11.45 7.45 2.10
N LEU A 152 10.69 6.39 1.82
CA LEU A 152 11.00 5.46 0.72
C LEU A 152 9.81 5.36 -0.22
N LEU A 153 10.08 5.56 -1.51
CA LEU A 153 9.14 5.35 -2.60
C LEU A 153 9.75 4.36 -3.57
N LEU A 154 8.99 3.32 -3.91
CA LEU A 154 9.41 2.29 -4.85
C LEU A 154 8.61 2.43 -6.14
N GLU A 155 9.29 2.37 -7.29
CA GLU A 155 8.64 2.07 -8.57
C GLU A 155 8.77 0.57 -8.81
N LEU A 156 7.66 -0.10 -9.05
CA LEU A 156 7.59 -1.50 -9.41
C LEU A 156 7.07 -1.65 -10.84
N ASN A 157 7.53 -2.66 -11.56
CA ASN A 157 6.90 -3.04 -12.83
C ASN A 157 5.59 -3.83 -12.60
N GLU A 158 4.93 -4.23 -13.69
CA GLU A 158 3.69 -5.01 -13.66
C GLU A 158 3.82 -6.35 -12.94
N ASN A 159 5.03 -6.90 -12.86
CA ASN A 159 5.34 -8.17 -12.18
C ASN A 159 5.77 -7.96 -10.71
N GLY A 160 5.64 -6.74 -10.16
CA GLY A 160 6.02 -6.44 -8.78
C GLY A 160 7.52 -6.36 -8.52
N GLN A 161 8.35 -6.23 -9.57
CA GLN A 161 9.80 -6.08 -9.41
C GLN A 161 10.16 -4.60 -9.31
N ILE A 162 11.02 -4.25 -8.35
CA ILE A 162 11.49 -2.88 -8.14
C ILE A 162 12.35 -2.43 -9.33
N ARG A 163 11.94 -1.34 -10.01
CA ARG A 163 12.68 -0.70 -11.11
C ARG A 163 13.54 0.46 -10.62
N ARG A 164 12.97 1.29 -9.75
CA ARG A 164 13.59 2.48 -9.18
C ARG A 164 13.17 2.63 -7.73
N SER A 165 13.97 3.34 -6.96
CA SER A 165 13.61 3.77 -5.62
C SER A 165 14.11 5.17 -5.35
N PHE A 166 13.30 5.96 -4.65
CA PHE A 166 13.68 7.27 -4.14
C PHE A 166 13.73 7.22 -2.63
N HIS A 167 14.82 7.74 -2.08
CA HIS A 167 15.12 7.68 -0.65
C HIS A 167 15.31 9.10 -0.12
N ASP A 168 14.67 9.39 1.01
CA ASP A 168 14.97 10.50 1.91
C ASP A 168 15.46 9.89 3.23
N PRO A 169 16.75 9.51 3.34
CA PRO A 169 17.26 8.69 4.44
C PRO A 169 17.25 9.37 5.81
N THR A 170 17.16 10.70 5.82
CA THR A 170 17.08 11.49 7.04
C THR A 170 15.64 11.93 7.34
N GLY A 171 14.71 11.68 6.42
CA GLY A 171 13.34 12.17 6.50
C GLY A 171 13.28 13.69 6.55
N SER A 172 14.23 14.36 5.90
CA SER A 172 14.39 15.82 5.94
C SER A 172 13.44 16.55 5.00
N VAL A 173 12.97 15.89 3.95
CA VAL A 173 12.11 16.47 2.92
C VAL A 173 10.70 15.89 3.01
N VAL A 174 10.54 14.56 2.96
CA VAL A 174 9.22 13.90 3.05
C VAL A 174 9.33 12.67 3.97
N PRO A 175 9.39 12.86 5.29
CA PRO A 175 9.50 11.74 6.24
C PRO A 175 8.26 10.86 6.20
N GLY A 176 8.43 9.53 6.15
CA GLY A 176 7.29 8.60 6.14
C GLY A 176 6.34 8.86 4.98
N MET A 177 6.93 8.99 3.78
CA MET A 177 6.22 9.17 2.52
C MET A 177 5.14 8.11 2.36
N SER A 178 3.89 8.57 2.35
CA SER A 178 2.70 7.73 2.36
C SER A 178 1.99 7.72 1.02
N GLU A 179 2.19 8.75 0.19
CA GLU A 179 1.45 8.97 -1.06
C GLU A 179 2.38 9.51 -2.13
N VAL A 180 2.09 9.19 -3.39
CA VAL A 180 2.68 9.89 -4.55
C VAL A 180 1.62 10.17 -5.60
N HIS A 181 1.79 11.20 -6.40
CA HIS A 181 1.08 11.39 -7.65
C HIS A 181 2.10 11.62 -8.76
N ASP A 182 1.97 10.88 -9.86
CA ASP A 182 2.88 10.91 -11.00
C ASP A 182 2.18 11.56 -12.19
N ASP A 183 2.71 12.69 -12.68
CA ASP A 183 2.18 13.39 -13.84
C ASP A 183 2.91 13.06 -15.17
N GLY A 184 3.92 12.19 -15.14
CA GLY A 184 4.81 11.88 -16.25
C GLY A 184 6.19 12.52 -16.14
N ASP A 185 6.26 13.73 -15.60
CA ASP A 185 7.47 14.54 -15.52
C ASP A 185 7.85 14.89 -14.08
N VAL A 186 6.87 14.89 -13.18
CA VAL A 186 6.98 15.32 -11.79
C VAL A 186 6.27 14.32 -10.88
N LEU A 187 6.92 14.01 -9.76
CA LEU A 187 6.30 13.32 -8.63
C LEU A 187 5.89 14.33 -7.56
N TYR A 188 4.62 14.29 -7.16
CA TYR A 188 4.10 14.98 -5.99
C TYR A 188 3.98 14.00 -4.84
N MET A 189 4.68 14.24 -3.74
CA MET A 189 4.81 13.28 -2.65
C MET A 189 4.13 13.79 -1.39
N GLY A 190 3.29 12.95 -0.79
CA GLY A 190 2.56 13.25 0.43
C GLY A 190 3.08 12.48 1.63
N SER A 191 2.98 13.09 2.81
CA SER A 191 3.25 12.44 4.09
C SER A 191 2.25 12.90 5.14
N HIS A 192 1.71 11.96 5.91
CA HIS A 192 0.86 12.25 7.07
C HIS A 192 1.59 13.00 8.20
N LYS A 193 2.92 13.18 8.10
CA LYS A 193 3.75 13.93 9.06
C LYS A 193 4.11 15.33 8.59
N SER A 194 3.88 15.66 7.32
CA SER A 194 4.35 16.89 6.70
C SER A 194 3.20 17.86 6.45
N PRO A 195 3.37 19.17 6.70
CA PRO A 195 2.34 20.18 6.42
C PRO A 195 2.35 20.67 4.97
N PHE A 196 3.06 19.98 4.07
CA PHE A 196 3.25 20.36 2.67
C PHE A 196 3.27 19.12 1.76
N ILE A 197 3.21 19.36 0.45
CA ILE A 197 3.41 18.35 -0.60
C ILE A 197 4.83 18.53 -1.15
N GLY A 198 5.61 17.44 -1.15
CA GLY A 198 6.93 17.42 -1.80
C GLY A 198 6.78 17.36 -3.31
N ARG A 199 7.74 17.94 -4.03
CA ARG A 199 7.78 17.93 -5.50
C ARG A 199 9.16 17.47 -5.95
N LEU A 200 9.20 16.49 -6.86
CA LEU A 200 10.43 15.97 -7.45
C LEU A 200 10.29 15.95 -8.97
N ASP A 201 11.14 16.69 -9.66
CA ASP A 201 11.26 16.61 -11.12
C ASP A 201 11.98 15.31 -11.51
N LEU A 202 11.40 14.56 -12.44
CA LEU A 202 11.99 13.34 -13.00
C LEU A 202 12.90 13.62 -14.20
N LYS A 203 12.77 14.80 -14.82
CA LYS A 203 13.63 15.27 -15.90
C LYS A 203 14.90 15.89 -15.33
N ASN A 204 15.99 15.14 -15.37
CA ASN A 204 17.36 15.65 -15.37
C ASN A 204 18.10 15.07 -16.57
#